data_AF-A0A553CU19-F1
#
_entry.id   AF-A0A553CU19-F1
#
_cell.length_a   1.000
_cell.length_b   1.000
_cell.length_c   1.000
_cell.angle_alpha   90.00
_cell.angle_beta   90.00
_cell.angle_gamma   90.00
#
_symmetry.space_group_name_H-M   'P 1'
#
loop_
_entity.id
_entity.type
_entity.pdbx_description
1 polymer ?
#
loop_
_entity_poly.entity_id
_entity_poly.type
_entity_poly.pdbx_seq_one_letter_code
_entity_poly.pdbx_strand_id
1 'polypeptide(L)'
;MKVNFTKTSIAFLLIIFISTLSFFIIESELNPTTIKDISVLTYSTFTLVIALLLFDRFDYRKKIFERKLEATLTLLSELKSTKIQIFYQDKINHITYGGSPFLLDKKQINIPFLKEHIDFKVKIVFETRNIFEYLEQINLHRANPFMPKEIVKSLDFLSIGHLKGITNDNEYLDKNIKIFINNKIQNNLKDQEWYKPSTQMEFGTFIMNYLNTLDSIENWINKHSNFKADLNL
;
A
#
# COMPACT_ATOMS: atom_id res chain seq x y z
N MET A 1 2.44 -30.11 2.28
CA MET A 1 3.63 -30.23 3.14
C MET A 1 4.77 -29.44 2.48
N LYS A 2 5.10 -28.24 2.96
CA LYS A 2 6.18 -27.43 2.37
C LYS A 2 7.51 -27.97 2.87
N VAL A 3 8.22 -28.73 2.04
CA VAL A 3 9.59 -29.15 2.32
C VAL A 3 10.45 -27.89 2.32
N ASN A 4 11.05 -27.58 3.47
CA ASN A 4 11.92 -26.44 3.62
C ASN A 4 13.27 -26.85 3.03
N PHE A 5 13.46 -26.58 1.73
CA PHE A 5 14.58 -27.08 0.91
C PHE A 5 15.93 -26.83 1.61
N THR A 6 16.12 -25.63 2.17
CA THR A 6 17.32 -25.26 2.94
C THR A 6 17.58 -26.17 4.14
N LYS A 7 16.53 -26.52 4.91
CA LYS A 7 16.68 -27.40 6.09
C LYS A 7 17.00 -28.84 5.69
N THR A 8 16.40 -29.32 4.60
CA THR A 8 16.65 -30.67 4.08
C THR A 8 18.05 -30.77 3.47
N SER A 9 18.48 -29.76 2.72
CA SER A 9 19.85 -29.67 2.19
C SER A 9 20.90 -29.55 3.28
N ILE A 10 20.67 -28.74 4.33
CA ILE A 10 21.59 -28.63 5.48
C ILE A 10 21.67 -29.98 6.23
N ALA A 11 20.53 -30.63 6.47
CA ALA A 11 20.51 -31.94 7.13
C ALA A 11 21.29 -32.99 6.32
N PHE A 12 21.10 -33.03 5.01
CA PHE A 12 21.84 -33.94 4.12
C PHE A 12 23.34 -33.64 4.10
N LEU A 13 23.74 -32.36 4.05
CA LEU A 13 25.14 -31.94 4.17
C LEU A 13 25.77 -32.36 5.49
N LEU A 14 25.06 -32.20 6.61
CA LEU A 14 25.54 -32.62 7.93
C LEU A 14 25.66 -34.15 8.03
N ILE A 15 24.74 -34.90 7.42
CA ILE A 15 24.85 -36.37 7.36
C ILE A 15 26.09 -36.78 6.57
N ILE A 16 26.33 -36.19 5.39
CA ILE A 16 27.55 -36.46 4.60
C ILE A 16 28.80 -36.09 5.40
N PHE A 17 28.79 -34.94 6.06
CA PHE A 17 29.89 -34.48 6.90
C PHE A 17 30.19 -35.44 8.05
N ILE A 18 29.17 -35.87 8.80
CA ILE A 18 29.36 -36.82 9.91
C ILE A 18 29.89 -38.15 9.38
N SER A 19 29.35 -38.67 8.28
CA SER A 19 29.82 -39.92 7.67
C SER A 19 31.26 -39.84 7.21
N THR A 20 31.64 -38.76 6.52
CA THR A 20 33.03 -38.53 6.07
C THR A 20 33.98 -38.32 7.24
N LEU A 21 33.58 -37.55 8.25
CA LEU A 21 34.36 -37.36 9.48
C LEU A 21 34.59 -38.71 10.21
N SER A 22 33.55 -39.54 10.31
CA SER A 22 33.61 -40.84 10.97
C SER A 22 34.55 -41.79 10.22
N PHE A 23 34.49 -41.79 8.89
CA PHE A 23 35.42 -42.53 8.05
C PHE A 23 36.87 -42.09 8.27
N PHE A 24 37.15 -40.77 8.28
CA PHE A 24 38.49 -40.25 8.54
C PHE A 24 39.01 -40.61 9.95
N ILE A 25 38.13 -40.63 10.96
CA ILE A 25 38.52 -41.00 12.32
C ILE A 25 38.82 -42.51 12.43
N ILE A 26 38.07 -43.36 11.73
CA ILE A 26 38.21 -44.81 11.80
C ILE A 26 39.41 -45.31 11.00
N GLU A 27 39.64 -44.77 9.80
CA GLU A 27 40.62 -45.32 8.85
C GLU A 27 41.95 -44.58 8.78
N SER A 28 42.08 -43.42 9.41
CA SER A 28 43.39 -42.75 9.50
C SER A 28 44.00 -42.90 10.88
N GLU A 29 45.27 -43.28 10.89
CA GLU A 29 46.17 -42.88 11.97
C GLU A 29 46.08 -41.35 12.08
N LEU A 30 45.75 -40.83 13.27
CA LEU A 30 45.53 -39.41 13.55
C LEU A 30 46.84 -38.60 13.45
N ASN A 31 47.39 -38.58 12.26
CA ASN A 31 48.62 -37.90 11.91
C ASN A 31 48.33 -36.42 11.62
N PRO A 32 49.33 -35.54 11.71
CA PRO A 32 49.12 -34.09 11.54
C PRO A 32 48.45 -33.69 10.23
N THR A 33 48.67 -34.46 9.15
CA THR A 33 48.00 -34.28 7.85
C THR A 33 46.51 -34.57 7.91
N THR A 34 46.11 -35.69 8.51
CA THR A 34 44.71 -36.07 8.68
C THR A 34 43.96 -35.06 9.55
N ILE A 35 44.59 -34.58 10.63
CA ILE A 35 44.01 -33.53 11.50
C ILE A 35 43.78 -32.23 10.72
N LYS A 36 44.73 -31.86 9.85
CA LYS A 36 44.59 -30.69 8.96
C LYS A 36 43.43 -30.88 7.99
N ASP A 37 43.31 -32.04 7.37
CA ASP A 37 42.24 -32.32 6.39
C ASP A 37 40.86 -32.33 7.05
N ILE A 38 40.72 -32.93 8.24
CA ILE A 38 39.51 -32.84 9.07
C ILE A 38 39.16 -31.39 9.39
N SER A 39 40.16 -30.58 9.74
CA SER A 39 39.95 -29.16 10.07
C SER A 39 39.45 -28.39 8.84
N VAL A 40 40.08 -28.58 7.68
CA VAL A 40 39.69 -27.94 6.41
C VAL A 40 38.27 -28.37 6.01
N LEU A 41 37.96 -29.67 6.08
CA LEU A 41 36.62 -30.20 5.81
C LEU A 41 35.58 -29.53 6.72
N THR A 42 35.86 -29.50 8.03
CA THR A 42 34.97 -28.91 9.04
C THR A 42 34.71 -27.43 8.77
N TYR A 43 35.76 -26.63 8.58
CA TYR A 43 35.59 -25.20 8.30
C TYR A 43 34.85 -24.95 6.99
N SER A 44 35.11 -25.74 5.95
CA SER A 44 34.45 -25.60 4.65
C SER A 44 32.97 -25.93 4.74
N THR A 45 32.60 -27.02 5.43
CA THR A 45 31.20 -27.39 5.65
C THR A 45 30.46 -26.35 6.46
N PHE A 46 31.05 -25.83 7.55
CA PHE A 46 30.42 -24.77 8.35
C PHE A 46 30.24 -23.48 7.54
N THR A 47 31.24 -23.10 6.74
CA THR A 47 31.15 -21.92 5.86
C THR A 47 30.02 -22.08 4.84
N LEU A 48 29.86 -23.27 4.25
CA LEU A 48 28.78 -23.57 3.32
C LEU A 48 27.39 -23.51 4.00
N VAL A 49 27.27 -24.05 5.22
CA VAL A 49 26.02 -23.97 6.00
C VAL A 49 25.67 -22.51 6.30
N ILE A 50 26.64 -21.70 6.72
CA ILE A 50 26.44 -20.26 6.94
C ILE A 50 26.01 -19.58 5.65
N ALA A 51 26.67 -19.85 4.52
CA ALA A 51 26.33 -19.29 3.22
C ALA A 51 24.90 -19.63 2.79
N LEU A 52 24.45 -20.88 2.98
CA LEU A 52 23.08 -21.29 2.69
C LEU A 52 22.05 -20.60 3.58
N LEU A 53 22.33 -20.47 4.88
CA LEU A 53 21.47 -19.75 5.83
C LEU A 53 21.38 -18.25 5.50
N LEU A 54 22.50 -17.65 5.09
CA LEU A 54 22.53 -16.26 4.64
C LEU A 54 21.76 -16.09 3.33
N PHE A 55 21.97 -16.98 2.35
CA PHE A 55 21.25 -16.95 1.07
C PHE A 55 19.73 -17.00 1.28
N ASP A 56 19.24 -17.95 2.07
CA ASP A 56 17.80 -18.09 2.35
C ASP A 56 17.25 -16.84 3.08
N ARG A 57 18.01 -16.31 4.05
CA ARG A 57 17.61 -15.11 4.79
C ARG A 57 17.56 -13.86 3.91
N PHE A 58 18.53 -13.68 3.01
CA PHE A 58 18.60 -12.49 2.15
C PHE A 58 17.62 -12.58 0.98
N ASP A 59 17.50 -13.74 0.33
CA ASP A 59 16.64 -13.91 -0.84
C ASP A 59 15.15 -13.87 -0.45
N TYR A 60 14.76 -14.54 0.63
CA TYR A 60 13.36 -14.49 1.10
C TYR A 60 12.96 -13.09 1.56
N ARG A 61 13.83 -12.38 2.28
CA ARG A 61 13.56 -10.99 2.71
C ARG A 61 13.47 -10.05 1.52
N LYS A 62 14.33 -10.22 0.52
CA LYS A 62 14.28 -9.45 -0.72
C LYS A 62 12.98 -9.69 -1.48
N LYS A 63 12.58 -10.95 -1.67
CA LYS A 63 11.33 -11.31 -2.36
C LYS A 63 10.08 -10.82 -1.63
N ILE A 64 10.06 -10.87 -0.30
CA ILE A 64 8.98 -10.23 0.48
C ILE A 64 8.98 -8.74 0.23
N PHE A 65 10.14 -8.09 0.33
CA PHE A 65 10.25 -6.65 0.14
C PHE A 65 9.76 -6.22 -1.25
N GLU A 66 10.18 -6.92 -2.31
CA GLU A 66 9.71 -6.68 -3.68
C GLU A 66 8.19 -6.76 -3.79
N ARG A 67 7.55 -7.78 -3.19
CA ARG A 67 6.08 -7.90 -3.16
C ARG A 67 5.40 -6.76 -2.41
N LYS A 68 5.99 -6.29 -1.30
CA LYS A 68 5.46 -5.14 -0.55
C LYS A 68 5.58 -3.85 -1.37
N LEU A 69 6.71 -3.67 -2.05
CA LEU A 69 6.97 -2.53 -2.91
C LEU A 69 5.99 -2.51 -4.09
N GLU A 70 5.83 -3.65 -4.77
CA GLU A 70 4.87 -3.82 -5.86
C GLU A 70 3.45 -3.46 -5.42
N ALA A 71 2.96 -4.04 -4.30
CA ALA A 71 1.64 -3.72 -3.76
C ALA A 71 1.47 -2.20 -3.49
N THR A 72 2.50 -1.58 -2.90
CA THR A 72 2.50 -0.15 -2.59
C THR A 72 2.48 0.73 -3.84
N LEU A 73 3.26 0.37 -4.87
CA LEU A 73 3.31 1.10 -6.14
C LEU A 73 2.01 0.96 -6.94
N THR A 74 1.38 -0.21 -6.94
CA THR A 74 0.07 -0.42 -7.56
C THR A 74 -0.99 0.47 -6.93
N LEU A 75 -1.07 0.49 -5.59
CA LEU A 75 -1.97 1.40 -4.87
C LEU A 75 -1.68 2.87 -5.22
N LEU A 76 -0.41 3.27 -5.24
CA LEU A 76 -0.04 4.64 -5.57
C LEU A 76 -0.51 5.03 -6.98
N SER A 77 -0.31 4.14 -7.95
CA SER A 77 -0.75 4.33 -9.33
C SER A 77 -2.27 4.49 -9.40
N GLU A 78 -3.02 3.66 -8.69
CA GLU A 78 -4.48 3.75 -8.65
C GLU A 78 -4.96 5.07 -8.05
N LEU A 79 -4.43 5.46 -6.88
CA LEU A 79 -4.76 6.75 -6.26
C LEU A 79 -4.49 7.92 -7.22
N LYS A 80 -3.31 7.96 -7.84
CA LYS A 80 -2.96 9.02 -8.81
C LYS A 80 -3.80 9.02 -10.08
N SER A 81 -4.21 7.84 -10.55
CA SER A 81 -5.07 7.73 -11.73
C SER A 81 -6.53 8.12 -11.46
N THR A 82 -6.92 8.16 -10.18
CA THR A 82 -8.28 8.45 -9.77
C THR A 82 -8.61 9.92 -9.98
N LYS A 83 -9.57 10.20 -10.85
CA LYS A 83 -10.08 11.57 -11.08
C LYS A 83 -11.15 11.89 -10.05
N ILE A 84 -10.98 13.01 -9.35
CA ILE A 84 -11.95 13.49 -8.38
C ILE A 84 -12.52 14.79 -8.91
N GLN A 85 -13.85 14.85 -8.98
CA GLN A 85 -14.58 16.04 -9.37
C GLN A 85 -15.44 16.48 -8.19
N ILE A 86 -15.46 17.78 -7.90
CA ILE A 86 -16.27 18.34 -6.83
C ILE A 86 -17.31 19.29 -7.42
N PHE A 87 -18.52 19.21 -6.90
CA PHE A 87 -19.55 20.23 -7.08
C PHE A 87 -19.82 20.86 -5.73
N TYR A 88 -19.80 22.19 -5.68
CA TYR A 88 -19.98 22.96 -4.46
C TYR A 88 -20.76 24.25 -4.75
N GLN A 89 -21.39 24.79 -3.72
CA GLN A 89 -21.94 26.14 -3.77
C GLN A 89 -20.89 27.11 -3.25
N ASP A 90 -20.55 28.13 -4.04
CA ASP A 90 -19.59 29.16 -3.66
C ASP A 90 -20.09 29.91 -2.43
N LYS A 91 -19.18 30.05 -1.45
CA LYS A 91 -19.45 30.74 -0.19
C LYS A 91 -19.75 32.23 -0.38
N ILE A 92 -19.17 32.85 -1.42
CA ILE A 92 -19.24 34.30 -1.62
C ILE A 92 -20.47 34.67 -2.44
N ASN A 93 -20.68 34.01 -3.57
CA ASN A 93 -21.72 34.39 -4.52
C ASN A 93 -22.96 33.48 -4.49
N HIS A 94 -22.94 32.41 -3.68
CA HIS A 94 -23.99 31.38 -3.63
C HIS A 94 -24.28 30.69 -4.97
N ILE A 95 -23.37 30.82 -5.95
CA ILE A 95 -23.45 30.20 -7.26
C ILE A 95 -22.95 28.75 -7.14
N THR A 96 -23.66 27.81 -7.76
CA THR A 96 -23.22 26.42 -7.85
C THR A 96 -22.13 26.29 -8.90
N TYR A 97 -20.96 25.83 -8.50
CA TYR A 97 -19.86 25.51 -9.40
C TYR A 97 -19.71 23.99 -9.52
N GLY A 98 -19.70 23.51 -10.76
CA GLY A 98 -19.13 22.22 -11.10
C GLY A 98 -17.65 22.39 -11.37
N GLY A 99 -16.79 21.89 -10.49
CA GLY A 99 -15.38 21.81 -10.77
C GLY A 99 -15.15 20.92 -11.98
N SER A 100 -14.15 21.24 -12.82
CA SER A 100 -13.64 20.25 -13.77
C SER A 100 -13.02 19.08 -12.99
N PRO A 101 -13.09 17.83 -13.49
CA PRO A 101 -12.41 16.71 -12.86
C PRO A 101 -10.92 17.04 -12.74
N PHE A 102 -10.39 17.00 -11.52
CA PHE A 102 -8.98 17.24 -11.24
C PHE A 102 -8.34 15.96 -10.68
N LEU A 103 -7.02 15.88 -10.82
CA LEU A 103 -6.24 14.83 -10.19
C LEU A 103 -5.85 15.35 -8.81
N LEU A 104 -6.09 14.56 -7.76
CA LEU A 104 -5.64 14.94 -6.43
C LEU A 104 -4.12 14.74 -6.36
N ASP A 105 -3.39 15.78 -6.78
CA ASP A 105 -1.93 15.92 -6.70
C ASP A 105 -1.62 17.00 -5.65
N LYS A 106 -0.55 16.79 -4.86
CA LYS A 106 -0.10 17.77 -3.84
C LYS A 106 0.05 19.18 -4.41
N LYS A 107 0.47 19.29 -5.67
CA LYS A 107 0.65 20.57 -6.39
C LYS A 107 -0.68 21.24 -6.74
N GLN A 108 -1.74 20.47 -6.99
CA GLN A 108 -3.05 21.00 -7.39
C GLN A 108 -3.91 21.42 -6.19
N ILE A 109 -3.70 20.82 -5.02
CA ILE A 109 -4.46 21.13 -3.79
C ILE A 109 -3.91 22.37 -3.08
N ASN A 110 -2.65 22.73 -3.33
CA ASN A 110 -2.00 23.95 -2.82
C ASN A 110 -2.32 25.21 -3.65
N ILE A 111 -3.27 25.17 -4.58
CA ILE A 111 -3.68 26.38 -5.32
C ILE A 111 -4.47 27.29 -4.36
N PRO A 112 -4.02 28.54 -4.10
CA PRO A 112 -4.69 29.50 -3.21
C PRO A 112 -6.19 29.68 -3.51
N PHE A 113 -6.58 29.51 -4.77
CA PHE A 113 -7.94 29.66 -5.29
C PHE A 113 -9.00 28.75 -4.62
N LEU A 114 -8.65 27.53 -4.20
CA LEU A 114 -9.64 26.61 -3.58
C LEU A 114 -10.07 27.06 -2.17
N LYS A 115 -9.21 27.74 -1.41
CA LYS A 115 -9.50 28.14 -0.01
C LYS A 115 -10.43 29.34 0.12
N GLU A 116 -10.46 30.22 -0.87
CA GLU A 116 -11.29 31.42 -0.84
C GLU A 116 -12.74 31.14 -1.24
N HIS A 117 -12.95 30.20 -2.17
CA HIS A 117 -14.27 29.90 -2.75
C HIS A 117 -14.97 28.68 -2.14
N ILE A 118 -14.23 27.77 -1.49
CA ILE A 118 -14.79 26.54 -0.90
C ILE A 118 -14.70 26.60 0.62
N ASP A 119 -15.82 26.35 1.29
CA ASP A 119 -15.80 26.13 2.73
C ASP A 119 -15.36 24.69 3.06
N PHE A 120 -14.13 24.57 3.56
CA PHE A 120 -13.51 23.29 3.95
C PHE A 120 -14.24 22.58 5.11
N LYS A 121 -15.12 23.27 5.84
CA LYS A 121 -15.92 22.69 6.94
C LYS A 121 -17.22 22.04 6.45
N VAL A 122 -17.58 22.25 5.18
CA VAL A 122 -18.79 21.65 4.60
C VAL A 122 -18.64 20.13 4.53
N LYS A 123 -19.71 19.41 4.82
CA LYS A 123 -19.70 17.95 4.78
C LYS A 123 -19.74 17.45 3.34
N ILE A 124 -19.23 16.24 3.14
CA ILE A 124 -19.16 15.61 1.82
C ILE A 124 -20.26 14.58 1.62
N VAL A 125 -20.68 14.42 0.36
CA VAL A 125 -21.51 13.32 -0.12
C VAL A 125 -20.90 12.76 -1.41
N PHE A 126 -21.00 11.46 -1.61
CA PHE A 126 -20.50 10.76 -2.78
C PHE A 126 -21.65 10.33 -3.69
N GLU A 127 -21.42 10.40 -5.00
CA GLU A 127 -22.30 9.80 -6.00
C GLU A 127 -22.04 8.29 -6.14
N THR A 128 -23.10 7.51 -6.36
CA THR A 128 -23.08 6.05 -6.12
C THR A 128 -22.39 5.23 -7.19
N ARG A 129 -22.39 5.69 -8.44
CA ARG A 129 -22.15 4.81 -9.60
C ARG A 129 -20.72 4.29 -9.60
N ASN A 130 -19.76 5.13 -9.21
CA ASN A 130 -18.34 4.78 -9.24
C ASN A 130 -17.68 4.73 -7.85
N ILE A 131 -18.35 5.23 -6.80
CA ILE A 131 -17.76 5.21 -5.45
C ILE A 131 -17.60 3.79 -4.93
N PHE A 132 -18.58 2.90 -5.13
CA PHE A 132 -18.48 1.54 -4.61
C PHE A 132 -17.37 0.73 -5.28
N GLU A 133 -17.26 0.81 -6.61
CA GLU A 133 -16.17 0.17 -7.35
C GLU A 133 -14.81 0.67 -6.87
N TYR A 134 -14.68 2.00 -6.67
CA TYR A 134 -13.46 2.59 -6.12
C TYR A 134 -13.16 2.10 -4.70
N LEU A 135 -14.13 2.10 -3.79
CA LEU A 135 -13.92 1.63 -2.41
C LEU A 135 -13.66 0.12 -2.34
N GLU A 136 -14.21 -0.66 -3.27
CA GLU A 136 -13.90 -2.09 -3.40
C GLU A 136 -12.45 -2.30 -3.83
N GLN A 137 -11.97 -1.56 -4.83
CA GLN A 137 -10.56 -1.58 -5.25
C GLN A 137 -9.63 -1.22 -4.08
N ILE A 138 -9.94 -0.15 -3.34
CA ILE A 138 -9.17 0.23 -2.14
C ILE A 138 -9.20 -0.87 -1.08
N ASN A 139 -10.33 -1.56 -0.89
CA ASN A 139 -10.43 -2.66 0.06
C ASN A 139 -9.61 -3.89 -0.37
N LEU A 140 -9.49 -4.19 -1.67
CA LEU A 140 -8.59 -5.25 -2.16
C LEU A 140 -7.14 -4.95 -1.79
N HIS A 141 -6.72 -3.68 -1.89
CA HIS A 141 -5.40 -3.24 -1.43
C HIS A 141 -5.22 -3.36 0.08
N ARG A 142 -6.23 -2.99 0.86
CA ARG A 142 -6.20 -3.13 2.33
C ARG A 142 -6.14 -4.58 2.79
N ALA A 143 -6.79 -5.48 2.06
CA ALA A 143 -6.79 -6.92 2.34
C ALA A 143 -5.49 -7.62 1.89
N ASN A 144 -4.64 -6.97 1.09
CA ASN A 144 -3.41 -7.57 0.59
C ASN A 144 -2.42 -7.83 1.75
N PRO A 145 -1.97 -9.09 1.98
CA PRO A 145 -1.08 -9.43 3.08
C PRO A 145 0.32 -8.79 2.96
N PHE A 146 0.69 -8.31 1.77
CA PHE A 146 1.93 -7.60 1.52
C PHE A 146 1.78 -6.07 1.66
N MET A 147 0.58 -5.55 1.90
CA MET A 147 0.39 -4.12 2.13
C MET A 147 0.98 -3.71 3.50
N PRO A 148 1.82 -2.66 3.57
CA PRO A 148 2.30 -2.13 4.84
C PRO A 148 1.16 -1.67 5.75
N LYS A 149 1.20 -2.07 7.02
CA LYS A 149 0.15 -1.75 8.01
C LYS A 149 -0.08 -0.24 8.18
N GLU A 150 0.96 0.56 8.05
CA GLU A 150 0.91 2.03 8.15
C GLU A 150 0.06 2.62 7.01
N ILE A 151 0.22 2.09 5.79
CA ILE A 151 -0.57 2.48 4.61
C ILE A 151 -2.02 2.00 4.75
N VAL A 152 -2.24 0.75 5.19
CA VAL A 152 -3.59 0.21 5.41
C VAL A 152 -4.40 1.10 6.38
N LYS A 153 -3.79 1.52 7.49
CA LYS A 153 -4.42 2.43 8.46
C LYS A 153 -4.74 3.79 7.85
N SER A 154 -3.84 4.34 7.02
CA SER A 154 -4.08 5.62 6.37
C SER A 154 -5.25 5.60 5.38
N LEU A 155 -5.67 4.42 4.91
CA LEU A 155 -6.81 4.22 4.01
C LEU A 155 -8.15 3.99 4.73
N ASP A 156 -8.18 3.96 6.07
CA ASP A 156 -9.39 3.60 6.81
C ASP A 156 -10.60 4.47 6.47
N PHE A 157 -10.37 5.75 6.14
CA PHE A 157 -11.40 6.70 5.74
C PHE A 157 -12.09 6.37 4.40
N LEU A 158 -11.49 5.52 3.57
CA LEU A 158 -12.00 5.02 2.27
C LEU A 158 -12.54 3.59 2.36
N SER A 159 -13.04 3.15 3.51
CA SER A 159 -13.64 1.81 3.61
C SER A 159 -15.15 1.79 3.31
N ILE A 160 -15.62 0.75 2.61
CA ILE A 160 -17.04 0.53 2.27
C ILE A 160 -17.97 0.65 3.49
N GLY A 161 -17.52 0.20 4.67
CA GLY A 161 -18.30 0.28 5.92
C GLY A 161 -18.57 1.71 6.40
N HIS A 162 -17.95 2.71 5.79
CA HIS A 162 -18.16 4.11 6.10
C HIS A 162 -19.17 4.80 5.20
N LEU A 163 -20.01 4.15 4.41
CA LEU A 163 -21.05 4.84 3.64
C LEU A 163 -22.48 4.53 4.12
N LYS A 164 -23.32 5.56 4.18
CA LYS A 164 -24.75 5.49 4.48
C LYS A 164 -25.55 6.18 3.39
N GLY A 165 -26.56 5.51 2.85
CA GLY A 165 -27.43 6.07 1.81
C GLY A 165 -28.22 7.27 2.32
N ILE A 166 -28.49 8.21 1.42
CA ILE A 166 -29.30 9.40 1.66
C ILE A 166 -30.49 9.37 0.71
N THR A 167 -31.69 9.52 1.27
CA THR A 167 -32.91 9.81 0.49
C THR A 167 -32.85 11.24 -0.05
N ASN A 168 -33.18 11.45 -1.34
CA ASN A 168 -33.12 12.71 -2.08
C ASN A 168 -33.89 13.88 -1.43
N ASP A 169 -33.33 14.43 -0.35
CA ASP A 169 -33.70 15.74 0.17
C ASP A 169 -32.77 16.78 -0.47
N ASN A 170 -33.32 17.52 -1.43
CA ASN A 170 -32.57 18.53 -2.19
C ASN A 170 -31.94 19.57 -1.27
N GLU A 171 -32.60 19.92 -0.15
CA GLU A 171 -32.08 20.91 0.79
C GLU A 171 -30.82 20.41 1.51
N TYR A 172 -30.73 19.10 1.77
CA TYR A 172 -29.54 18.48 2.34
C TYR A 172 -28.41 18.40 1.31
N LEU A 173 -28.73 18.01 0.08
CA LEU A 173 -27.73 17.86 -0.99
C LEU A 173 -27.07 19.18 -1.38
N ASP A 174 -27.82 20.28 -1.38
CA ASP A 174 -27.31 21.59 -1.77
C ASP A 174 -26.42 22.24 -0.70
N LYS A 175 -26.53 21.79 0.56
CA LYS A 175 -25.67 22.22 1.68
C LYS A 175 -24.35 21.44 1.79
N ASN A 176 -24.14 20.43 0.94
CA ASN A 176 -22.97 19.54 1.00
C ASN A 176 -22.12 19.62 -0.27
N ILE A 177 -20.83 19.29 -0.13
CA ILE A 177 -19.92 19.13 -1.27
C ILE A 177 -20.16 17.76 -1.88
N LYS A 178 -20.53 17.75 -3.17
CA LYS A 178 -20.79 16.55 -3.95
C LYS A 178 -19.48 16.09 -4.60
N ILE A 179 -19.02 14.90 -4.24
CA ILE A 179 -17.79 14.29 -4.77
C ILE A 179 -18.16 13.21 -5.77
N PHE A 180 -17.54 13.30 -6.94
CA PHE A 180 -17.63 12.31 -8.00
C PHE A 180 -16.26 11.70 -8.24
N ILE A 181 -16.21 10.37 -8.31
CA ILE A 181 -14.97 9.61 -8.54
C ILE A 181 -15.03 9.01 -9.94
N ASN A 182 -13.94 9.16 -10.70
CA ASN A 182 -13.75 8.58 -12.04
C ASN A 182 -14.91 8.84 -13.01
N ASN A 183 -15.65 9.92 -12.79
CA ASN A 183 -16.93 10.09 -13.43
C ASN A 183 -16.77 10.47 -14.91
N LYS A 184 -17.37 9.67 -15.79
CA LYS A 184 -17.68 10.07 -17.15
C LYS A 184 -18.97 10.87 -17.05
N ILE A 185 -18.87 12.19 -16.97
CA ILE A 185 -20.02 13.11 -16.82
C ILE A 185 -21.12 12.71 -17.83
N GLN A 186 -22.22 12.15 -17.35
CA GLN A 186 -23.47 12.08 -18.09
C GLN A 186 -24.35 13.22 -17.61
N ASN A 187 -24.83 14.03 -18.55
CA ASN A 187 -25.55 15.29 -18.32
C ASN A 187 -26.92 15.14 -17.62
N ASN A 188 -27.29 13.95 -17.10
CA ASN A 188 -28.58 13.70 -16.44
C ASN A 188 -28.39 13.38 -14.95
N LEU A 189 -28.41 14.44 -14.13
CA LEU A 189 -28.30 14.42 -12.66
C LEU A 189 -29.58 13.92 -11.95
N LYS A 190 -30.65 13.55 -12.67
CA LYS A 190 -31.99 13.34 -12.08
C LYS A 190 -32.17 12.02 -11.30
N ASP A 191 -31.36 11.00 -11.61
CA ASP A 191 -31.46 9.66 -11.00
C ASP A 191 -30.15 9.27 -10.28
N GLN A 192 -29.59 10.20 -9.51
CA GLN A 192 -28.42 9.94 -8.68
C GLN A 192 -28.85 9.62 -7.25
N GLU A 193 -28.48 8.44 -6.79
CA GLU A 193 -28.46 8.13 -5.37
C GLU A 193 -27.24 8.85 -4.73
N TRP A 194 -27.26 9.05 -3.42
CA TRP A 194 -26.18 9.73 -2.72
C TRP A 194 -25.81 8.99 -1.44
N TYR A 195 -24.51 8.95 -1.13
CA TYR A 195 -24.01 8.37 0.11
C TYR A 195 -23.22 9.39 0.91
N LYS A 196 -23.47 9.45 2.22
CA LYS A 196 -22.59 10.16 3.16
C LYS A 196 -21.66 9.20 3.89
N PRO A 197 -20.48 9.67 4.29
CA PRO A 197 -19.70 9.06 5.35
C PRO A 197 -20.54 8.69 6.58
N SER A 198 -20.30 7.52 7.18
CA SER A 198 -21.03 7.00 8.34
C SER A 198 -20.80 7.87 9.58
N THR A 199 -19.59 8.40 9.68
CA THR A 199 -19.17 9.51 10.53
C THR A 199 -19.08 10.75 9.65
N GLN A 200 -19.81 11.82 9.96
CA GLN A 200 -19.80 13.04 9.16
C GLN A 200 -18.38 13.57 8.97
N MET A 201 -17.93 13.61 7.70
CA MET A 201 -16.60 14.06 7.33
C MET A 201 -16.69 15.40 6.61
N GLU A 202 -15.83 16.32 7.03
CA GLU A 202 -15.66 17.62 6.38
C GLU A 202 -14.77 17.46 5.15
N PHE A 203 -14.99 18.29 4.13
CA PHE A 203 -14.21 18.26 2.90
C PHE A 203 -12.72 18.45 3.16
N GLY A 204 -12.36 19.36 4.07
CA GLY A 204 -10.96 19.55 4.45
C GLY A 204 -10.35 18.31 5.10
N THR A 205 -11.08 17.62 5.96
CA THR A 205 -10.64 16.37 6.57
C THR A 205 -10.45 15.28 5.52
N PHE A 206 -11.34 15.19 4.53
CA PHE A 206 -11.21 14.23 3.42
C PHE A 206 -9.94 14.46 2.61
N ILE A 207 -9.70 15.70 2.18
CA ILE A 207 -8.52 16.08 1.40
C ILE A 207 -7.24 15.84 2.20
N MET A 208 -7.23 16.22 3.49
CA MET A 208 -6.08 15.99 4.37
C MET A 208 -5.80 14.51 4.58
N ASN A 209 -6.82 13.68 4.81
CA ASN A 209 -6.64 12.24 4.95
C ASN A 209 -6.09 11.62 3.67
N TYR A 210 -6.59 12.05 2.50
CA TYR A 210 -6.10 11.61 1.20
C TYR A 210 -4.62 11.98 0.99
N LEU A 211 -4.25 13.23 1.29
CA LEU A 211 -2.86 13.68 1.23
C LEU A 211 -1.95 12.91 2.19
N ASN A 212 -2.42 12.70 3.42
CA ASN A 212 -1.69 11.92 4.43
C ASN A 212 -1.46 10.46 3.96
N THR A 213 -2.39 9.87 3.20
CA THR A 213 -2.19 8.55 2.57
C THR A 213 -1.04 8.60 1.56
N LEU A 214 -1.01 9.62 0.69
CA LEU A 214 0.09 9.80 -0.27
C LEU A 214 1.44 10.00 0.44
N ASP A 215 1.47 10.81 1.51
CA ASP A 215 2.65 11.00 2.34
C ASP A 215 3.10 9.70 3.03
N SER A 216 2.15 8.89 3.52
CA SER A 216 2.44 7.60 4.14
C SER A 216 3.08 6.64 3.13
N ILE A 217 2.57 6.60 1.90
CA ILE A 217 3.14 5.81 0.81
C ILE A 217 4.56 6.28 0.48
N GLU A 218 4.75 7.59 0.30
CA GLU A 218 6.04 8.19 -0.02
C GLU A 218 7.09 7.91 1.06
N ASN A 219 6.75 8.17 2.31
CA ASN A 219 7.62 7.92 3.46
C ASN A 219 7.98 6.45 3.58
N TRP A 220 7.02 5.54 3.33
CA TRP A 220 7.29 4.11 3.36
C TRP A 220 8.27 3.70 2.25
N ILE A 221 8.07 4.17 1.02
CA ILE A 221 8.97 3.91 -0.12
C ILE A 221 10.37 4.46 0.18
N ASN A 222 10.48 5.71 0.64
CA ASN A 222 11.77 6.35 0.93
C ASN A 222 12.52 5.70 2.10
N LYS A 223 11.81 5.19 3.10
CA LYS A 223 12.40 4.51 4.26
C LYS A 223 12.89 3.11 3.94
N HIS A 224 12.21 2.40 3.04
CA HIS A 224 12.42 0.97 2.84
C HIS A 224 13.01 0.61 1.48
N SER A 225 12.97 1.50 0.49
CA SER A 225 13.69 1.35 -0.76
C SER A 225 14.97 2.20 -0.72
N ASN A 226 16.07 1.66 -1.25
CA ASN A 226 17.27 2.47 -1.54
C ASN A 226 17.02 3.46 -2.70
N PHE A 227 15.82 3.48 -3.26
CA PHE A 227 15.36 4.51 -4.17
C PHE A 227 14.92 5.72 -3.34
N LYS A 228 15.79 6.72 -3.23
CA LYS A 228 15.34 8.11 -3.07
C LYS A 228 14.71 8.53 -4.39
N ALA A 229 13.53 8.00 -4.67
CA ALA A 229 12.74 8.47 -5.79
C ALA A 229 12.14 9.79 -5.34
N ASP A 230 12.53 10.90 -5.98
CA ASP A 230 11.65 12.07 -6.07
C ASP A 230 10.41 11.61 -6.82
N LEU A 231 9.49 10.98 -6.08
CA LEU A 231 8.20 10.65 -6.60
C LEU A 231 7.54 12.00 -6.85
N ASN A 232 7.36 12.36 -8.12
CA ASN A 232 6.56 13.52 -8.53
C ASN A 232 5.09 13.27 -8.10
N LEU A 233 4.82 13.38 -6.80
CA LEU A 233 3.57 13.24 -6.07
C LEU A 233 2.82 14.55 -5.96
#